data_AF-A0AAU9N6I9-F1
#
_entry.id   AF-A0AAU9N6I9-F1
#
_cell.length_a   1.000
_cell.length_b   1.000
_cell.length_c   1.000
_cell.angle_alpha   90.00
_cell.angle_beta   90.00
_cell.angle_gamma   90.00
#
_symmetry.space_group_name_H-M   'P 1'
#
loop_
_entity.id
_entity.type
_entity.pdbx_description
1 polymer ?
#
loop_
_entity_poly.entity_id
_entity_poly.type
_entity_poly.pdbx_seq_one_letter_code
_entity_poly.pdbx_strand_id
1 'polypeptide(L)'
;MDRSLEDMKFIGFFGIFKQSFKTIFSWKKIFAQIILTLILPLTIIFLAHIEISRYLFWKLERNSLLLDTDSYYRLHVSAIEWLYYVLFKIAYFILLTVFSLLSTAAVVFTIASIYSDREIVFQNVMKIIPKVWKRLLVTFVFIYLAFFIYDIIGEVALVITRSIFHYSTLSLLLTLIIRILYVIGFLYMTLVCELGSVVTVLENSHGYRALRKGKDLANGKKKVGMGIAFVLYGFLEGLLVVYQWFVEYGGVNFNLAMVWRVMIGILCGFLLLMFLLLIVVIQTVLYLVCKSHHGEAIDKLSLSTFLGAYMGQTVAGEEVQLGRPPHQQV
;
A
#
# COMPACT_ATOMS: atom_id res chain seq x y z
N MET A 1 -10.03 5.63 -25.94
CA MET A 1 -8.65 5.54 -25.38
C MET A 1 -8.08 4.28 -25.99
N ASP A 2 -7.44 4.39 -27.15
CA ASP A 2 -7.37 3.23 -28.07
C ASP A 2 -6.03 2.51 -27.95
N ARG A 3 -5.75 1.98 -26.76
CA ARG A 3 -4.76 0.90 -26.62
C ARG A 3 -5.43 -0.26 -25.93
N SER A 4 -5.48 -1.40 -26.64
CA SER A 4 -6.06 -2.62 -26.12
C SER A 4 -5.25 -3.13 -24.94
N LEU A 5 -5.90 -3.88 -24.05
CA LEU A 5 -5.27 -4.54 -22.90
C LEU A 5 -4.18 -5.55 -23.31
N GLU A 6 -4.17 -5.95 -24.58
CA GLU A 6 -3.18 -6.82 -25.20
C GLU A 6 -1.82 -6.12 -25.41
N ASP A 7 -1.83 -4.81 -25.72
CA ASP A 7 -0.60 -4.01 -25.86
C ASP A 7 0.14 -3.80 -24.52
N MET A 8 -0.54 -4.03 -23.39
CA MET A 8 0.06 -3.86 -22.07
C MET A 8 1.20 -4.86 -21.80
N LYS A 9 1.20 -6.02 -22.46
CA LYS A 9 2.24 -7.04 -22.28
C LYS A 9 3.64 -6.55 -22.65
N PHE A 10 3.74 -5.62 -23.60
CA PHE A 10 5.02 -5.09 -24.09
C PHE A 10 5.51 -3.87 -23.30
N ILE A 11 4.74 -3.41 -22.33
CA ILE A 11 5.12 -2.25 -21.52
C ILE A 11 6.31 -2.63 -20.63
N GLY A 12 7.42 -1.91 -20.82
CA GLY A 12 8.61 -1.95 -19.97
C GLY A 12 8.52 -0.98 -18.79
N PHE A 13 9.59 -0.91 -18.00
CA PHE A 13 9.71 -0.08 -16.79
C PHE A 13 9.19 1.36 -16.97
N PHE A 14 9.75 2.11 -17.91
CA PHE A 14 9.36 3.51 -18.16
C PHE A 14 7.95 3.66 -18.72
N GLY A 15 7.47 2.65 -19.45
CA GLY A 15 6.11 2.66 -19.99
C GLY A 15 5.05 2.61 -18.90
N ILE A 16 5.30 1.90 -17.81
CA ILE A 16 4.39 1.81 -16.66
C ILE A 16 4.25 3.18 -15.99
N PHE A 17 5.36 3.87 -15.73
CA PHE A 17 5.34 5.24 -15.19
C PHE A 17 4.61 6.20 -16.13
N LYS A 18 4.98 6.20 -17.42
CA LYS A 18 4.36 7.08 -18.43
C LYS A 18 2.84 6.87 -18.51
N GLN A 19 2.40 5.63 -18.51
CA GLN A 19 0.97 5.29 -18.54
C GLN A 19 0.26 5.75 -17.27
N SER A 20 0.87 5.53 -16.11
CA SER A 20 0.31 5.92 -14.81
C SER A 20 0.12 7.44 -14.72
N PHE A 21 1.15 8.23 -15.08
CA PHE A 21 1.03 9.69 -15.15
C PHE A 21 -0.05 10.13 -16.13
N LYS A 22 -0.07 9.55 -17.35
CA LYS A 22 -1.07 9.88 -18.35
C LYS A 22 -2.50 9.63 -17.84
N THR A 23 -2.74 8.51 -17.16
CA THR A 23 -4.04 8.18 -16.57
C THR A 23 -4.45 9.19 -15.50
N ILE A 24 -3.54 9.54 -14.58
CA ILE A 24 -3.81 10.52 -13.52
C ILE A 24 -4.19 11.89 -14.11
N PHE A 25 -3.41 12.37 -15.08
CA PHE A 25 -3.67 13.68 -15.70
C PHE A 25 -4.95 13.71 -16.53
N SER A 26 -5.30 12.60 -17.19
CA SER A 26 -6.51 12.50 -18.01
C SER A 26 -7.79 12.57 -17.15
N TRP A 27 -7.76 12.03 -15.94
CA TRP A 27 -8.91 11.94 -15.04
C TRP A 27 -8.73 12.75 -13.75
N LYS A 28 -8.03 13.88 -13.85
CA LYS A 28 -7.62 14.71 -12.71
C LYS A 28 -8.77 15.11 -11.77
N LYS A 29 -9.98 15.31 -12.27
CA LYS A 29 -11.15 15.68 -11.44
C LYS A 29 -11.53 14.57 -10.46
N ILE A 30 -11.56 13.31 -10.92
CA ILE A 30 -11.94 12.16 -10.09
C ILE A 30 -10.81 11.83 -9.12
N PHE A 31 -9.56 11.83 -9.60
CA PHE A 31 -8.41 11.62 -8.74
C PHE A 31 -8.26 12.71 -7.67
N ALA A 32 -8.57 13.98 -7.98
CA ALA A 32 -8.60 15.04 -6.98
C ALA A 32 -9.66 14.80 -5.89
N GLN A 33 -10.84 14.27 -6.23
CA GLN A 33 -11.86 13.91 -5.24
C GLN A 33 -11.40 12.75 -4.34
N ILE A 34 -10.77 11.72 -4.91
CA ILE A 34 -10.19 10.60 -4.16
C ILE A 34 -9.08 11.10 -3.24
N ILE A 35 -8.19 11.95 -3.75
CA ILE A 35 -7.12 12.59 -2.98
C ILE A 35 -7.71 13.33 -1.79
N LEU A 36 -8.67 14.23 -2.02
CA LEU A 36 -9.23 15.06 -0.96
C LEU A 36 -9.98 14.25 0.11
N THR A 37 -10.69 13.20 -0.30
CA THR A 37 -11.58 12.45 0.59
C THR A 37 -10.87 11.32 1.33
N LEU A 38 -9.87 10.67 0.70
CA LEU A 38 -9.30 9.42 1.21
C LEU A 38 -7.78 9.51 1.43
N ILE A 39 -7.03 10.04 0.47
CA ILE A 39 -5.56 10.07 0.56
C ILE A 39 -5.11 11.19 1.50
N LEU A 40 -5.80 12.33 1.50
CA LEU A 40 -5.51 13.45 2.40
C LEU A 40 -5.66 13.06 3.88
N PRO A 41 -6.79 12.49 4.34
CA PRO A 41 -6.88 12.02 5.72
C PRO A 41 -5.86 10.92 6.01
N LEU A 42 -5.58 10.02 5.07
CA LEU A 42 -4.52 9.02 5.23
C LEU A 42 -3.15 9.67 5.50
N THR A 43 -2.77 10.67 4.70
CA THR A 43 -1.50 11.40 4.86
C THR A 43 -1.45 12.15 6.18
N ILE A 44 -2.54 12.83 6.57
CA ILE A 44 -2.62 13.55 7.85
C ILE A 44 -2.48 12.58 9.03
N ILE A 45 -3.18 11.45 9.01
CA ILE A 45 -3.09 10.42 10.05
C ILE A 45 -1.66 9.89 10.14
N PHE A 46 -1.04 9.59 8.99
CA PHE A 46 0.33 9.09 8.91
C PHE A 46 1.36 10.08 9.49
N LEU A 47 1.30 11.35 9.08
CA LEU A 47 2.18 12.40 9.60
C LEU A 47 1.95 12.68 11.09
N ALA A 48 0.68 12.76 11.52
CA ALA A 48 0.32 12.97 12.92
C ALA A 48 0.87 11.86 13.81
N HIS A 49 0.86 10.61 13.35
CA HIS A 49 1.44 9.51 14.09
C HIS A 49 2.95 9.63 14.27
N ILE A 50 3.70 10.09 13.26
CA ILE A 50 5.15 10.28 13.39
C ILE A 50 5.42 11.24 14.57
N GLU A 51 4.75 12.39 14.58
CA GLU A 51 4.93 13.41 15.62
C GLU A 51 4.44 12.96 16.99
N ILE A 52 3.21 12.42 17.08
CA ILE A 52 2.62 12.00 18.36
C ILE A 52 3.35 10.78 18.92
N SER A 53 3.69 9.79 18.10
CA SER A 53 4.43 8.60 18.56
C SER A 53 5.78 8.99 19.12
N ARG A 54 6.47 9.95 18.50
CA ARG A 54 7.77 10.45 18.97
C ARG A 54 7.63 11.21 20.29
N TYR A 55 6.66 12.12 20.38
CA TYR A 55 6.39 12.86 21.60
C TYR A 55 6.04 11.93 22.78
N LEU A 56 5.14 10.98 22.56
CA LEU A 56 4.75 9.99 23.58
C LEU A 56 5.93 9.11 23.98
N PHE A 57 6.69 8.61 23.01
CA PHE A 57 7.88 7.79 23.27
C PHE A 57 8.92 8.54 24.09
N TRP A 58 9.23 9.79 23.72
CA TRP A 58 10.19 10.60 24.47
C TRP A 58 9.70 10.96 25.88
N LYS A 59 8.39 11.14 26.06
CA LYS A 59 7.77 11.32 27.39
C LYS A 59 7.92 10.06 28.25
N LEU A 60 7.64 8.89 27.67
CA LEU A 60 7.81 7.58 28.33
C LEU A 60 9.27 7.34 28.75
N GLU A 61 10.22 7.59 27.85
CA GLU A 61 11.67 7.41 28.09
C GLU A 61 12.19 8.36 29.18
N ARG A 62 11.73 9.62 29.20
CA ARG A 62 12.15 10.56 30.24
C ARG A 62 11.58 10.17 31.60
N ASN A 63 10.32 9.74 31.62
CA ASN A 63 9.68 9.28 32.85
C ASN A 63 10.40 8.05 33.40
N SER A 64 10.78 7.08 32.56
CA SER A 64 11.51 5.88 33.03
C SER A 64 12.90 6.21 33.62
N LEU A 65 13.61 7.21 33.08
CA LEU A 65 14.95 7.61 33.56
C LEU A 65 14.97 8.40 34.88
N LEU A 66 13.85 9.03 35.28
CA LEU A 66 13.76 9.86 36.50
C LEU A 66 13.29 9.08 37.75
N LEU A 67 13.15 7.75 37.65
CA LEU A 67 12.46 6.91 38.63
C LEU A 67 13.43 6.10 39.52
N ASP A 68 13.90 6.67 40.64
CA ASP A 68 14.82 5.98 41.58
C ASP A 68 14.34 5.95 43.05
N THR A 69 13.02 5.91 43.37
CA THR A 69 12.65 6.06 44.82
C THR A 69 11.36 5.42 45.40
N ASP A 70 10.53 4.60 44.72
CA ASP A 70 9.46 3.75 45.36
C ASP A 70 8.83 2.83 44.30
N SER A 71 8.63 1.57 44.66
CA SER A 71 8.45 0.49 43.70
C SER A 71 7.01 0.22 43.24
N TYR A 72 5.99 0.28 44.12
CA TYR A 72 4.69 -0.33 43.83
C TYR A 72 3.68 0.58 43.08
N TYR A 73 3.42 1.80 43.59
CA TYR A 73 2.50 2.74 42.93
C TYR A 73 3.04 3.21 41.57
N ARG A 74 4.37 3.16 41.37
CA ARG A 74 5.08 3.65 40.18
C ARG A 74 5.06 2.66 39.01
N LEU A 75 5.10 1.36 39.29
CA LEU A 75 4.92 0.31 38.28
C LEU A 75 3.53 0.39 37.64
N HIS A 76 2.51 0.73 38.45
CA HIS A 76 1.15 0.90 37.96
C HIS A 76 0.99 2.15 37.07
N VAL A 77 1.59 3.30 37.42
CA VAL A 77 1.54 4.50 36.58
C VAL A 77 2.28 4.29 35.26
N SER A 78 3.48 3.68 35.28
CA SER A 78 4.23 3.36 34.06
C SER A 78 3.47 2.38 33.17
N ALA A 79 2.91 1.30 33.74
CA ALA A 79 2.11 0.33 32.98
C ALA A 79 0.88 0.99 32.32
N ILE A 80 0.24 1.95 32.99
CA ILE A 80 -0.87 2.73 32.42
C ILE A 80 -0.38 3.59 31.24
N GLU A 81 0.74 4.32 31.36
CA GLU A 81 1.28 5.15 30.27
C GLU A 81 1.65 4.29 29.04
N TRP A 82 2.27 3.12 29.27
CA TRP A 82 2.55 2.14 28.22
C TRP A 82 1.27 1.58 27.59
N LEU A 83 0.25 1.28 28.39
CA LEU A 83 -1.06 0.82 27.88
C LEU A 83 -1.70 1.88 26.98
N TYR A 84 -1.68 3.16 27.37
CA TYR A 84 -2.19 4.25 26.53
C TYR A 84 -1.42 4.38 25.22
N TYR A 85 -0.10 4.24 25.26
CA TYR A 85 0.73 4.26 24.05
C TYR A 85 0.38 3.10 23.10
N VAL A 86 0.22 1.89 23.63
CA VAL A 86 -0.19 0.71 22.86
C VAL A 86 -1.60 0.89 22.29
N LEU A 87 -2.56 1.38 23.07
CA LEU A 87 -3.92 1.65 22.60
C LEU A 87 -3.93 2.71 21.49
N PHE A 88 -3.14 3.78 21.64
CA PHE A 88 -2.96 4.81 20.61
C PHE A 88 -2.38 4.20 19.32
N LYS A 89 -1.35 3.35 19.42
CA LYS A 89 -0.76 2.64 18.28
C LYS A 89 -1.77 1.73 17.59
N ILE A 90 -2.56 0.97 18.34
CA ILE A 90 -3.61 0.09 17.80
C ILE A 90 -4.67 0.92 17.07
N ALA A 91 -5.19 1.98 17.70
CA ALA A 91 -6.20 2.85 17.10
C ALA A 91 -5.69 3.52 15.83
N TYR A 92 -4.47 4.06 15.86
CA TYR A 92 -3.79 4.61 14.69
C TYR A 92 -3.68 3.58 13.57
N PHE A 93 -3.18 2.39 13.87
CA PHE A 93 -2.98 1.36 12.88
C PHE A 93 -4.29 0.93 12.22
N ILE A 94 -5.37 0.79 13.01
CA ILE A 94 -6.71 0.53 12.49
C ILE A 94 -7.15 1.63 11.53
N LEU A 95 -7.03 2.91 11.91
CA LEU A 95 -7.40 4.04 11.05
C LEU A 95 -6.58 4.06 9.77
N LEU A 96 -5.26 3.86 9.87
CA LEU A 96 -4.36 3.78 8.73
C LEU A 96 -4.76 2.65 7.77
N THR A 97 -5.03 1.45 8.29
CA THR A 97 -5.50 0.32 7.50
C THR A 97 -6.82 0.64 6.81
N VAL A 98 -7.79 1.23 7.51
CA VAL A 98 -9.10 1.58 6.94
C VAL A 98 -8.97 2.57 5.80
N PHE A 99 -8.27 3.69 6.00
CA PHE A 99 -8.10 4.71 4.95
C PHE A 99 -7.23 4.22 3.80
N SER A 100 -6.18 3.44 4.07
CA SER A 100 -5.33 2.85 3.02
C SER A 100 -6.15 1.90 2.16
N LEU A 101 -6.95 1.02 2.78
CA LEU A 101 -7.84 0.10 2.08
C LEU A 101 -8.84 0.82 1.21
N LEU A 102 -9.45 1.86 1.78
CA LEU A 102 -10.46 2.66 1.13
C LEU A 102 -9.89 3.38 -0.10
N SER A 103 -8.69 3.94 0.03
CA SER A 103 -7.93 4.56 -1.05
C SER A 103 -7.57 3.55 -2.14
N THR A 104 -6.97 2.41 -1.78
CA THR A 104 -6.58 1.36 -2.74
C THR A 104 -7.80 0.86 -3.51
N ALA A 105 -8.90 0.55 -2.83
CA ALA A 105 -10.13 0.15 -3.48
C ALA A 105 -10.62 1.23 -4.45
N ALA A 106 -10.75 2.47 -4.00
CA ALA A 106 -11.27 3.56 -4.83
C ALA A 106 -10.42 3.81 -6.09
N VAL A 107 -9.10 3.82 -5.96
CA VAL A 107 -8.18 4.00 -7.08
C VAL A 107 -8.23 2.82 -8.04
N VAL A 108 -8.16 1.58 -7.53
CA VAL A 108 -8.22 0.37 -8.34
C VAL A 108 -9.54 0.28 -9.11
N PHE A 109 -10.68 0.56 -8.45
CA PHE A 109 -11.99 0.59 -9.10
C PHE A 109 -12.10 1.70 -10.16
N THR A 110 -11.54 2.88 -9.89
CA THR A 110 -11.52 3.99 -10.85
C THR A 110 -10.72 3.60 -12.09
N ILE A 111 -9.53 3.05 -11.90
CA ILE A 111 -8.68 2.57 -13.00
C ILE A 111 -9.40 1.47 -13.79
N ALA A 112 -9.99 0.49 -13.11
CA ALA A 112 -10.76 -0.57 -13.76
C ALA A 112 -11.91 -0.01 -14.61
N SER A 113 -12.64 0.99 -14.09
CA SER A 113 -13.75 1.63 -14.79
C SER A 113 -13.30 2.43 -16.02
N ILE A 114 -12.15 3.13 -15.91
CA ILE A 114 -11.50 3.82 -17.04
C ILE A 114 -11.16 2.83 -18.16
N TYR A 115 -10.58 1.67 -17.81
CA TYR A 115 -10.22 0.65 -18.79
C TYR A 115 -11.44 -0.11 -19.35
N SER A 116 -12.58 -0.09 -18.65
CA SER A 116 -13.85 -0.66 -19.11
C SER A 116 -14.76 0.32 -19.89
N ASP A 117 -14.34 1.57 -20.11
CA ASP A 117 -15.15 2.66 -20.70
C ASP A 117 -16.53 2.84 -20.05
N ARG A 118 -16.65 2.61 -18.73
CA ARG A 118 -17.90 2.89 -17.99
C ARG A 118 -17.89 4.32 -17.43
N GLU A 119 -19.07 4.95 -17.39
CA GLU A 119 -19.22 6.26 -16.74
C GLU A 119 -18.89 6.17 -15.24
N ILE A 120 -17.97 7.02 -14.80
CA ILE A 120 -17.42 6.98 -13.45
C ILE A 120 -18.12 8.04 -12.61
N VAL A 121 -18.91 7.59 -11.64
CA VAL A 121 -19.48 8.46 -10.60
C VAL A 121 -18.87 8.07 -9.26
N PHE A 122 -18.22 9.02 -8.58
CA PHE A 122 -17.57 8.80 -7.27
C PHE A 122 -18.50 8.17 -6.22
N GLN A 123 -19.80 8.52 -6.27
CA GLN A 123 -20.83 7.96 -5.41
C GLN A 123 -21.01 6.44 -5.59
N ASN A 124 -20.80 5.92 -6.80
CA ASN A 124 -20.89 4.48 -7.06
C ASN A 124 -19.69 3.75 -6.45
N VAL A 125 -18.49 4.34 -6.52
CA VAL A 125 -17.27 3.79 -5.89
C VAL A 125 -17.46 3.68 -4.37
N MET A 126 -18.04 4.72 -3.74
CA MET A 126 -18.27 4.76 -2.29
C MET A 126 -19.27 3.70 -1.80
N LYS A 127 -20.25 3.32 -2.61
CA LYS A 127 -21.24 2.27 -2.28
C LYS A 127 -20.68 0.85 -2.34
N ILE A 128 -19.61 0.63 -3.12
CA ILE A 128 -19.00 -0.68 -3.34
C ILE A 128 -18.05 -1.05 -2.19
N ILE A 129 -17.39 -0.04 -1.63
CA ILE A 129 -16.42 -0.13 -0.53
C ILE A 129 -16.86 -1.04 0.63
N PRO A 130 -18.05 -0.88 1.26
CA PRO A 130 -18.42 -1.71 2.41
C PRO A 130 -18.57 -3.20 2.05
N LYS A 131 -18.84 -3.53 0.78
CA LYS A 131 -18.92 -4.93 0.30
C LYS A 131 -17.54 -5.58 0.17
N VAL A 132 -16.51 -4.83 -0.21
CA VAL A 132 -15.12 -5.33 -0.34
C VAL A 132 -14.29 -5.19 0.94
N TRP A 133 -14.73 -4.37 1.90
CA TRP A 133 -13.91 -4.01 3.05
C TRP A 133 -13.56 -5.20 3.96
N LYS A 134 -14.50 -6.10 4.27
CA LYS A 134 -14.23 -7.30 5.11
C LYS A 134 -13.16 -8.19 4.49
N ARG A 135 -13.26 -8.36 3.18
CA ARG A 135 -12.40 -9.17 2.32
C ARG A 135 -10.98 -8.62 2.25
N LEU A 136 -10.89 -7.31 2.03
CA LEU A 136 -9.66 -6.53 2.05
C LEU A 136 -8.98 -6.54 3.43
N LEU A 137 -9.75 -6.40 4.51
CA LEU A 137 -9.25 -6.44 5.88
C LEU A 137 -8.57 -7.77 6.18
N VAL A 138 -9.18 -8.90 5.77
CA VAL A 138 -8.57 -10.23 5.93
C VAL A 138 -7.20 -10.29 5.21
N THR A 139 -7.11 -9.84 3.96
CA THR A 139 -5.82 -9.83 3.24
C THR A 139 -4.79 -8.95 3.97
N PHE A 140 -5.18 -7.77 4.46
CA PHE A 140 -4.27 -6.90 5.22
C PHE A 140 -3.78 -7.52 6.52
N VAL A 141 -4.63 -8.23 7.26
CA VAL A 141 -4.19 -8.98 8.46
C VAL A 141 -3.13 -10.02 8.10
N PHE A 142 -3.31 -10.76 7.01
CA PHE A 142 -2.29 -11.71 6.53
C PHE A 142 -1.00 -11.01 6.10
N ILE A 143 -1.10 -9.85 5.45
CA ILE A 143 0.06 -9.04 5.06
C ILE A 143 0.83 -8.60 6.30
N TYR A 144 0.15 -8.03 7.30
CA TYR A 144 0.79 -7.57 8.53
C TYR A 144 1.43 -8.71 9.32
N LEU A 145 0.76 -9.87 9.40
CA LEU A 145 1.35 -11.06 10.01
C LEU A 145 2.62 -11.51 9.27
N ALA A 146 2.60 -11.49 7.94
CA ALA A 146 3.76 -11.87 7.13
C ALA A 146 4.95 -10.91 7.34
N PHE A 147 4.70 -9.59 7.38
CA PHE A 147 5.74 -8.61 7.69
C PHE A 147 6.26 -8.76 9.12
N PHE A 148 5.39 -8.94 10.09
CA PHE A 148 5.80 -9.15 11.48
C PHE A 148 6.73 -10.36 11.64
N ILE A 149 6.37 -11.51 11.04
CA ILE A 149 7.23 -12.70 11.05
C ILE A 149 8.55 -12.43 10.34
N TYR A 150 8.52 -11.73 9.20
CA TYR A 150 9.71 -11.39 8.43
C TYR A 150 10.68 -10.51 9.23
N ASP A 151 10.15 -9.47 9.90
CA ASP A 151 10.92 -8.54 10.72
C ASP A 151 11.56 -9.25 11.92
N ILE A 152 10.81 -10.13 12.61
CA ILE A 152 11.34 -10.93 13.73
C ILE A 152 12.50 -11.83 13.27
N ILE A 153 12.34 -12.52 12.13
CA ILE A 153 13.40 -13.38 11.57
C ILE A 153 14.64 -12.55 11.24
N GLY A 154 14.46 -11.36 10.63
CA GLY A 154 15.55 -10.45 10.31
C GLY A 154 16.32 -9.99 11.54
N GLU A 155 15.62 -9.50 12.56
CA GLU A 155 16.23 -9.03 13.81
C GLU A 155 16.97 -10.15 14.54
N VAL A 156 16.36 -11.35 14.65
CA VAL A 156 17.01 -12.51 15.26
C VAL A 156 18.30 -12.88 14.51
N ALA A 157 18.27 -12.91 13.18
CA ALA A 157 19.45 -13.21 12.36
C ALA A 157 20.59 -12.18 12.56
N LEU A 158 20.25 -10.90 12.66
CA LEU A 158 21.22 -9.84 12.95
C LEU A 158 21.80 -9.96 14.37
N VAL A 159 20.98 -10.25 15.37
CA VAL A 159 21.43 -10.44 16.76
C VAL A 159 22.39 -11.63 16.88
N ILE A 160 22.05 -12.77 16.27
CA ILE A 160 22.90 -13.98 16.28
C ILE A 160 24.26 -13.69 15.65
N THR A 161 24.27 -13.00 14.50
CA THR A 161 25.51 -12.68 13.78
C THR A 161 26.42 -11.78 14.61
N ARG A 162 25.86 -10.75 15.26
CA ARG A 162 26.61 -9.86 16.16
C ARG A 162 27.14 -10.61 17.38
N SER A 163 26.34 -11.52 17.95
CA SER A 163 26.73 -12.27 19.15
C SER A 163 27.89 -13.24 18.90
N ILE A 164 27.94 -13.88 17.72
CA ILE A 164 28.96 -14.89 17.39
C ILE A 164 30.28 -14.24 17.01
N PHE A 165 30.26 -13.24 16.12
CA PHE A 165 31.48 -12.72 15.48
C PHE A 165 32.05 -11.46 16.15
N HIS A 166 31.38 -10.96 17.20
CA HIS A 166 31.75 -9.73 17.92
C HIS A 166 32.03 -8.55 16.96
N TYR A 167 32.76 -7.52 17.38
CA TYR A 167 33.13 -6.37 16.54
C TYR A 167 34.34 -6.65 15.62
N SER A 168 34.34 -7.78 14.92
CA SER A 168 35.35 -8.09 13.91
C SER A 168 34.99 -7.55 12.52
N THR A 169 35.99 -7.32 11.66
CA THR A 169 35.76 -6.90 10.26
C THR A 169 34.88 -7.90 9.48
N LEU A 170 35.02 -9.19 9.78
CA LEU A 170 34.18 -10.26 9.19
C LEU A 170 32.71 -10.15 9.64
N SER A 171 32.48 -9.83 10.91
CA SER A 171 31.13 -9.57 11.44
C SER A 171 30.42 -8.43 10.71
N LEU A 172 31.15 -7.34 10.43
CA LEU A 172 30.62 -6.19 9.69
C LEU A 172 30.25 -6.55 8.26
N LEU A 173 31.12 -7.27 7.54
CA LEU A 173 30.86 -7.73 6.19
C LEU A 173 29.64 -8.67 6.12
N LEU A 174 29.56 -9.66 7.02
CA LEU A 174 28.42 -10.58 7.10
C LEU A 174 27.11 -9.85 7.44
N THR A 175 27.15 -8.93 8.42
CA THR A 175 26.00 -8.11 8.79
C THR A 175 25.50 -7.28 7.61
N LEU A 176 26.42 -6.71 6.81
CA LEU A 176 26.07 -5.92 5.63
C LEU A 176 25.43 -6.79 4.55
N ILE A 177 25.95 -8.00 4.30
CA ILE A 177 25.36 -8.96 3.35
C ILE A 177 23.94 -9.36 3.78
N ILE A 178 23.75 -9.71 5.06
CA ILE A 178 22.44 -10.07 5.61
C ILE A 178 21.47 -8.90 5.47
N ARG A 179 21.91 -7.67 5.76
CA ARG A 179 21.09 -6.46 5.64
C ARG A 179 20.68 -6.19 4.19
N ILE A 180 21.57 -6.38 3.22
CA ILE A 180 21.24 -6.27 1.79
C ILE A 180 20.20 -7.33 1.41
N LEU A 181 20.39 -8.58 1.82
CA LEU A 181 19.46 -9.66 1.53
C LEU A 181 18.08 -9.41 2.16
N TYR A 182 18.06 -8.86 3.38
CA TYR A 182 16.85 -8.43 4.07
C TYR A 182 16.12 -7.33 3.28
N VAL A 183 16.81 -6.29 2.82
CA VAL A 183 16.18 -5.22 2.04
C VAL A 183 15.61 -5.75 0.73
N ILE A 184 16.33 -6.63 0.02
CA ILE A 184 15.84 -7.25 -1.22
C ILE A 184 14.61 -8.11 -0.96
N GLY A 185 14.62 -8.92 0.10
CA GLY A 185 13.49 -9.75 0.50
C GLY A 185 12.28 -8.92 0.91
N PHE A 186 12.48 -7.86 1.68
CA PHE A 186 11.44 -6.91 2.09
C PHE A 186 10.76 -6.28 0.87
N LEU A 187 11.54 -5.74 -0.07
CA LEU A 187 11.00 -5.17 -1.32
C LEU A 187 10.19 -6.17 -2.14
N TYR A 188 10.64 -7.43 -2.21
CA TYR A 188 9.90 -8.48 -2.90
C TYR A 188 8.59 -8.83 -2.19
N MET A 189 8.62 -8.96 -0.86
CA MET A 189 7.43 -9.20 -0.05
C MET A 189 6.41 -8.08 -0.21
N THR A 190 6.85 -6.82 -0.19
CA THR A 190 6.00 -5.66 -0.43
C THR A 190 5.35 -5.71 -1.80
N LEU A 191 6.11 -5.97 -2.86
CA LEU A 191 5.56 -6.13 -4.22
C LEU A 191 4.48 -7.22 -4.28
N VAL A 192 4.73 -8.37 -3.66
CA VAL A 192 3.75 -9.49 -3.61
C VAL A 192 2.49 -9.08 -2.84
N CYS A 193 2.64 -8.39 -1.72
CA CYS A 193 1.52 -7.95 -0.88
C CYS A 193 0.64 -6.91 -1.57
N GLU A 194 1.24 -5.99 -2.32
CA GLU A 194 0.51 -5.00 -3.12
C GLU A 194 -0.27 -5.64 -4.26
N LEU A 195 0.38 -6.52 -5.03
CA LEU A 195 -0.28 -7.25 -6.10
C LEU A 195 -1.40 -8.13 -5.52
N GLY A 196 -1.17 -8.75 -4.37
CA GLY A 196 -2.21 -9.48 -3.62
C GLY A 196 -3.37 -8.57 -3.17
N SER A 197 -3.10 -7.33 -2.80
CA SER A 197 -4.12 -6.34 -2.44
C SER A 197 -4.96 -5.94 -3.65
N VAL A 198 -4.33 -5.68 -4.80
CA VAL A 198 -5.03 -5.39 -6.07
C VAL A 198 -5.85 -6.61 -6.54
N VAL A 199 -5.29 -7.82 -6.43
CA VAL A 199 -5.99 -9.09 -6.68
C VAL A 199 -7.22 -9.22 -5.78
N THR A 200 -7.11 -8.85 -4.50
CA THR A 200 -8.24 -8.92 -3.55
C THR A 200 -9.38 -7.97 -3.94
N VAL A 201 -9.04 -6.82 -4.53
CA VAL A 201 -10.04 -5.85 -5.00
C VAL A 201 -10.68 -6.29 -6.32
N LEU A 202 -9.88 -6.81 -7.25
CA LEU A 202 -10.29 -7.12 -8.62
C LEU A 202 -10.74 -8.58 -8.83
N GLU A 203 -10.50 -9.45 -7.86
CA GLU A 203 -10.85 -10.87 -7.95
C GLU A 203 -11.55 -11.32 -6.66
N ASN A 204 -12.33 -12.40 -6.74
CA ASN A 204 -13.05 -12.95 -5.59
C ASN A 204 -12.13 -13.74 -4.62
N SER A 205 -10.81 -13.49 -4.65
CA SER A 205 -9.81 -14.21 -3.86
C SER A 205 -9.28 -13.33 -2.72
N HIS A 206 -9.04 -13.91 -1.54
CA HIS A 206 -8.75 -13.15 -0.32
C HIS A 206 -7.70 -13.87 0.54
N GLY A 207 -7.06 -13.13 1.44
CA GLY A 207 -6.08 -13.66 2.40
C GLY A 207 -4.87 -14.29 1.72
N TYR A 208 -4.45 -15.46 2.22
CA TYR A 208 -3.32 -16.21 1.68
C TYR A 208 -3.45 -16.57 0.19
N ARG A 209 -4.69 -16.84 -0.30
CA ARG A 209 -4.91 -17.17 -1.72
C ARG A 209 -4.59 -15.98 -2.64
N ALA A 210 -4.96 -14.78 -2.22
CA ALA A 210 -4.64 -13.56 -2.97
C ALA A 210 -3.14 -13.28 -2.97
N LEU A 211 -2.44 -13.50 -1.84
CA LEU A 211 -0.99 -13.36 -1.76
C LEU A 211 -0.25 -14.39 -2.63
N ARG A 212 -0.71 -15.64 -2.64
CA ARG A 212 -0.14 -16.68 -3.50
C ARG A 212 -0.27 -16.28 -4.98
N LYS A 213 -1.45 -15.83 -5.40
CA LYS A 213 -1.66 -15.35 -6.78
C LYS A 213 -0.82 -14.11 -7.09
N GLY A 214 -0.70 -13.17 -6.14
CA GLY A 214 0.18 -12.01 -6.26
C GLY A 214 1.65 -12.41 -6.47
N LYS A 215 2.11 -13.45 -5.78
CA LYS A 215 3.46 -14.01 -5.94
C LYS A 215 3.67 -14.62 -7.33
N ASP A 216 2.70 -15.39 -7.80
CA ASP A 216 2.77 -16.02 -9.12
C ASP A 216 2.80 -14.95 -10.23
N LEU A 217 1.98 -13.90 -10.10
CA LEU A 217 2.00 -12.73 -10.98
C LEU A 217 3.34 -11.96 -10.93
N ALA A 218 3.89 -11.74 -9.73
CA ALA A 218 5.17 -11.06 -9.54
C ALA A 218 6.33 -11.80 -10.21
N ASN A 219 6.27 -13.14 -10.26
CA ASN A 219 7.32 -13.96 -10.85
C ASN A 219 7.43 -13.81 -12.37
N GLY A 220 6.33 -13.52 -13.08
CA GLY A 220 6.34 -13.37 -14.54
C GLY A 220 7.21 -12.20 -15.06
N LYS A 221 7.29 -11.09 -14.33
CA LYS A 221 8.16 -9.94 -14.63
C LYS A 221 8.94 -9.46 -13.41
N LYS A 222 9.53 -10.39 -12.65
CA LYS A 222 10.21 -10.10 -11.37
C LYS A 222 11.21 -8.93 -11.44
N LYS A 223 12.06 -8.87 -12.48
CA LYS A 223 13.06 -7.79 -12.62
C LYS A 223 12.43 -6.41 -12.75
N VAL A 224 11.36 -6.28 -13.56
CA VAL A 224 10.67 -5.00 -13.78
C VAL A 224 9.89 -4.60 -12.52
N GLY A 225 9.16 -5.55 -11.92
CA GLY A 225 8.40 -5.31 -10.69
C GLY A 225 9.31 -4.91 -9.52
N MET A 226 10.43 -5.60 -9.32
CA MET A 226 11.41 -5.24 -8.27
C MET A 226 12.02 -3.86 -8.52
N GLY A 227 12.35 -3.51 -9.77
CA GLY A 227 12.87 -2.18 -10.10
C GLY A 227 11.86 -1.08 -9.78
N ILE A 228 10.58 -1.30 -10.09
CA ILE A 228 9.50 -0.35 -9.78
C ILE A 228 9.32 -0.21 -8.28
N ALA A 229 9.22 -1.33 -7.55
CA ALA A 229 9.11 -1.32 -6.11
C ALA A 229 10.30 -0.59 -5.46
N PHE A 230 11.53 -0.88 -5.90
CA PHE A 230 12.72 -0.20 -5.39
C PHE A 230 12.66 1.32 -5.58
N VAL A 231 12.28 1.81 -6.76
CA VAL A 231 12.16 3.25 -7.02
C VAL A 231 11.04 3.88 -6.20
N LEU A 232 9.88 3.22 -6.12
CA LEU A 232 8.74 3.76 -5.38
C LEU A 232 9.03 3.83 -3.87
N TYR A 233 9.45 2.72 -3.28
CA TYR A 233 9.75 2.66 -1.85
C TYR A 233 10.99 3.43 -1.47
N GLY A 234 12.03 3.42 -2.31
CA GLY A 234 13.23 4.23 -2.08
C GLY A 234 12.91 5.72 -2.06
N PHE A 235 12.04 6.20 -2.97
CA PHE A 235 11.60 7.59 -2.97
C PHE A 235 10.67 7.90 -1.79
N LEU A 236 9.77 6.98 -1.42
CA LEU A 236 8.91 7.13 -0.23
C LEU A 236 9.76 7.31 1.03
N GLU A 237 10.66 6.38 1.28
CA GLU A 237 11.60 6.41 2.42
C GLU A 237 12.47 7.68 2.39
N GLY A 238 13.02 8.03 1.23
CA GLY A 238 13.79 9.26 1.06
C GLY A 238 13.00 10.52 1.42
N LEU A 239 11.72 10.59 1.01
CA LEU A 239 10.83 11.70 1.34
C LEU A 239 10.54 11.77 2.85
N LEU A 240 10.37 10.63 3.52
CA LEU A 240 10.19 10.55 4.97
C LEU A 240 11.45 10.97 5.73
N VAL A 241 12.63 10.56 5.27
CA VAL A 241 13.91 10.99 5.85
C VAL A 241 14.08 12.51 5.72
N VAL A 242 13.77 13.07 4.55
CA VAL A 242 13.79 14.53 4.33
C VAL A 242 12.78 15.22 5.26
N TYR A 243 11.56 14.69 5.39
CA TYR A 243 10.57 15.22 6.33
C TYR A 243 11.12 15.27 7.75
N GLN A 244 11.64 14.16 8.28
CA GLN A 244 12.19 14.09 9.63
C GLN A 244 13.37 15.06 9.81
N TRP A 245 14.30 15.09 8.86
CA TRP A 245 15.51 15.90 8.98
C TRP A 245 15.21 17.40 9.00
N PHE A 246 14.31 17.87 8.13
CA PHE A 246 13.98 19.30 8.03
C PHE A 246 12.88 19.74 9.00
N VAL A 247 11.83 18.93 9.18
CA VAL A 247 10.69 19.31 10.03
C VAL A 247 11.00 19.04 11.48
N GLU A 248 11.50 17.87 11.84
CA GLU A 248 11.73 17.49 13.24
C GLU A 248 13.06 18.04 13.75
N TYR A 249 14.15 17.78 13.04
CA TYR A 249 15.49 18.16 13.46
C TYR A 249 15.95 19.52 12.93
N GLY A 250 15.17 20.18 12.07
CA GLY A 250 15.57 21.43 11.42
C GLY A 250 15.85 22.59 12.38
N GLY A 251 15.16 22.62 13.52
CA GLY A 251 15.39 23.64 14.54
C GLY A 251 16.75 23.50 15.24
N VAL A 252 17.21 22.27 15.45
CA VAL A 252 18.47 21.97 16.17
C VAL A 252 19.65 21.96 15.21
N ASN A 253 19.50 21.34 14.04
CA ASN A 253 20.62 21.11 13.11
C ASN A 253 20.89 22.28 12.17
N PHE A 254 19.87 23.09 11.85
CA PHE A 254 19.97 24.12 10.81
C PHE A 254 19.53 25.51 11.29
N ASN A 255 19.20 25.69 12.58
CA ASN A 255 18.63 26.93 13.14
C ASN A 255 17.46 27.48 12.30
N LEU A 256 16.69 26.58 11.69
CA LEU A 256 15.58 26.97 10.82
C LEU A 256 14.47 27.61 11.65
N ALA A 257 14.08 28.82 11.26
CA ALA A 257 12.92 29.49 11.82
C ALA A 257 11.68 28.60 11.69
N MET A 258 10.77 28.69 12.67
CA MET A 258 9.55 27.87 12.73
C MET A 258 8.72 27.96 11.44
N VAL A 259 8.65 29.15 10.84
CA VAL A 259 7.94 29.39 9.57
C VAL A 259 8.48 28.50 8.45
N TRP A 260 9.80 28.38 8.30
CA TRP A 260 10.42 27.60 7.24
C TRP A 260 10.18 26.10 7.42
N ARG A 261 10.19 25.62 8.67
CA ARG A 261 9.89 24.22 9.02
C ARG A 261 8.45 23.86 8.66
N VAL A 262 7.50 24.75 8.98
CA VAL A 262 6.08 24.56 8.62
C VAL A 262 5.91 24.54 7.09
N MET A 263 6.54 25.47 6.37
CA MET A 263 6.47 25.51 4.91
C MET A 263 7.02 24.23 4.25
N ILE A 264 8.18 23.74 4.71
CA ILE A 264 8.76 22.48 4.20
C ILE A 264 7.85 21.29 4.56
N GLY A 265 7.28 21.26 5.77
CA GLY A 265 6.35 20.22 6.19
C GLY A 265 5.09 20.16 5.32
N ILE A 266 4.50 21.32 4.98
CA ILE A 266 3.34 21.40 4.08
C ILE A 266 3.72 20.92 2.67
N LEU A 267 4.86 21.38 2.13
CA LEU A 267 5.33 20.96 0.81
C LEU A 267 5.59 19.46 0.76
N CYS A 268 6.26 18.90 1.77
CA CYS A 268 6.53 17.47 1.88
C CYS A 268 5.24 16.66 2.03
N GLY A 269 4.28 17.13 2.84
CA GLY A 269 2.96 16.52 2.95
C GLY A 269 2.20 16.50 1.62
N PHE A 270 2.26 17.57 0.84
CA PHE A 270 1.67 17.61 -0.49
C PHE A 270 2.37 16.66 -1.48
N LEU A 271 3.70 16.57 -1.45
CA LEU A 271 4.45 15.61 -2.25
C LEU A 271 4.10 14.17 -1.87
N LEU A 272 4.01 13.87 -0.56
CA LEU A 272 3.64 12.56 -0.03
C LEU A 272 2.22 12.17 -0.49
N LEU A 273 1.28 13.11 -0.44
CA LEU A 273 -0.09 12.92 -0.91
C LEU A 273 -0.15 12.51 -2.38
N MET A 274 0.53 13.26 -3.25
CA MET A 274 0.61 12.94 -4.69
C MET A 274 1.32 11.61 -4.94
N PHE A 275 2.37 11.33 -4.16
CA PHE A 275 3.17 10.12 -4.31
C PHE A 275 2.43 8.86 -3.87
N LEU A 276 1.66 8.91 -2.78
CA LEU A 276 0.78 7.80 -2.36
C LEU A 276 -0.24 7.45 -3.44
N LEU A 277 -0.83 8.45 -4.11
CA LEU A 277 -1.70 8.18 -5.26
C LEU A 277 -0.92 7.49 -6.38
N LEU A 278 0.25 8.01 -6.73
CA LEU A 278 1.10 7.48 -7.80
C LEU A 278 1.48 6.01 -7.54
N ILE A 279 1.83 5.67 -6.30
CA ILE A 279 2.14 4.30 -5.87
C ILE A 279 0.99 3.36 -6.20
N VAL A 280 -0.24 3.69 -5.76
CA VAL A 280 -1.42 2.81 -5.95
C VAL A 280 -1.76 2.69 -7.45
N VAL A 281 -1.64 3.77 -8.22
CA VAL A 281 -1.89 3.74 -9.67
C VAL A 281 -0.86 2.86 -10.38
N ILE A 282 0.43 3.03 -10.08
CA ILE A 282 1.50 2.24 -10.69
C ILE A 282 1.36 0.76 -10.34
N GLN A 283 1.03 0.42 -9.09
CA GLN A 283 0.75 -0.96 -8.68
C GLN A 283 -0.39 -1.58 -9.46
N THR A 284 -1.47 -0.81 -9.68
CA THR A 284 -2.63 -1.29 -10.45
C THR A 284 -2.25 -1.54 -11.92
N VAL A 285 -1.50 -0.63 -12.54
CA VAL A 285 -1.01 -0.80 -13.91
C VAL A 285 -0.02 -1.98 -13.99
N LEU A 286 0.87 -2.13 -13.01
CA LEU A 286 1.80 -3.26 -12.92
C LEU A 286 1.06 -4.59 -12.80
N TYR A 287 0.00 -4.66 -11.99
CA TYR A 287 -0.89 -5.82 -11.92
C TYR A 287 -1.48 -6.16 -13.29
N LEU A 288 -2.03 -5.18 -14.02
CA LEU A 288 -2.60 -5.40 -15.36
C LEU A 288 -1.54 -5.90 -16.35
N VAL A 289 -0.32 -5.33 -16.31
CA VAL A 289 0.80 -5.78 -17.15
C VAL A 289 1.21 -7.21 -16.81
N CYS A 290 1.35 -7.55 -15.53
CA CYS A 290 1.71 -8.90 -15.10
C CYS A 290 0.64 -9.92 -15.45
N LYS A 291 -0.64 -9.56 -15.35
CA LYS A 291 -1.76 -10.43 -15.72
C LYS A 291 -1.85 -10.67 -17.22
N SER A 292 -1.69 -9.61 -18.03
CA SER A 292 -1.62 -9.70 -19.49
C SER A 292 -0.44 -10.57 -19.95
N HIS A 293 0.70 -10.49 -19.24
CA HIS A 293 1.87 -11.31 -19.55
C HIS A 293 1.64 -12.82 -19.42
N HIS A 294 0.84 -13.25 -18.44
CA HIS A 294 0.51 -14.67 -18.23
C HIS A 294 -0.55 -15.20 -19.20
N GLY A 295 -1.10 -14.37 -20.08
CA GLY A 295 -2.13 -14.78 -21.02
C GLY A 295 -3.49 -15.04 -20.36
N GLU A 296 -3.68 -14.63 -19.11
CA GLU A 296 -5.03 -14.57 -18.53
C GLU A 296 -5.81 -13.49 -19.30
N ALA A 297 -6.90 -13.88 -19.96
CA ALA A 297 -7.73 -12.96 -20.74
C ALA A 297 -8.22 -11.82 -19.85
N ILE A 298 -7.64 -10.63 -20.01
CA ILE A 298 -8.17 -9.40 -19.43
C ILE A 298 -9.14 -8.83 -20.47
N ASP A 299 -10.26 -9.52 -20.66
CA ASP A 299 -11.25 -9.00 -21.57
C ASP A 299 -11.98 -7.83 -20.90
N LYS A 300 -12.21 -6.75 -21.64
CA LYS A 300 -12.95 -5.56 -21.19
C LYS A 300 -14.33 -5.97 -20.65
N LEU A 301 -14.90 -7.03 -21.22
CA LEU A 301 -16.14 -7.67 -20.79
C LEU A 301 -16.01 -8.30 -19.38
N SER A 302 -14.91 -9.01 -19.08
CA SER A 302 -14.69 -9.64 -17.77
C SER A 302 -14.63 -8.61 -16.63
N LEU A 303 -13.92 -7.50 -16.87
CA LEU A 303 -13.77 -6.40 -15.91
C LEU A 303 -15.08 -5.64 -15.74
N SER A 304 -15.80 -5.39 -16.85
CA SER A 304 -17.10 -4.72 -16.80
C SER A 304 -18.20 -5.59 -16.17
N THR A 305 -18.15 -6.91 -16.33
CA THR A 305 -19.04 -7.88 -15.66
C THR A 305 -18.76 -7.92 -14.16
N PHE A 306 -17.49 -7.93 -13.77
CA PHE A 306 -17.08 -7.82 -12.37
C PHE A 306 -17.56 -6.51 -11.73
N LEU A 307 -17.34 -5.37 -12.40
CA LEU A 307 -17.84 -4.06 -11.95
C LEU A 307 -19.37 -4.01 -11.87
N GLY A 308 -20.07 -4.60 -12.85
CA GLY A 308 -21.54 -4.70 -12.87
C GLY A 308 -22.09 -5.50 -11.69
N ALA A 309 -21.48 -6.64 -11.38
CA ALA A 309 -21.82 -7.46 -10.22
C ALA A 309 -21.66 -6.69 -8.89
N TYR A 310 -20.62 -5.86 -8.75
CA TYR A 310 -20.43 -5.03 -7.54
C TYR A 310 -21.46 -3.90 -7.39
N MET A 311 -21.80 -3.26 -8.51
CA MET A 311 -22.82 -2.20 -8.56
C MET A 311 -24.25 -2.72 -8.45
N GLY A 312 -24.46 -4.05 -8.46
CA GLY A 312 -25.81 -4.63 -8.48
C GLY A 312 -26.55 -4.37 -9.80
N GLN A 313 -25.82 -3.93 -10.83
CA GLN A 313 -26.33 -3.84 -12.20
C GLN A 313 -25.97 -5.14 -12.89
N THR A 314 -26.87 -6.13 -12.81
CA THR A 314 -26.87 -7.21 -13.80
C THR A 314 -26.96 -6.55 -15.16
N VAL A 315 -25.93 -6.72 -15.99
CA VAL A 315 -26.01 -6.36 -17.40
C VAL A 315 -27.08 -7.26 -17.99
N ALA A 316 -28.31 -6.75 -18.07
CA ALA A 316 -29.35 -7.35 -18.86
C ALA A 316 -28.96 -7.19 -20.33
N GLY A 317 -28.97 -8.30 -21.06
CA GLY A 317 -28.91 -8.28 -22.52
C GLY A 317 -27.64 -8.87 -23.11
N GLU A 318 -27.52 -10.19 -23.04
CA GLU A 318 -27.35 -11.03 -24.24
C GLU A 318 -27.65 -12.48 -23.84
N GLU A 319 -28.93 -12.76 -23.58
CA GLU A 319 -29.43 -14.12 -23.73
C GLU A 319 -29.38 -14.44 -25.22
N VAL A 320 -28.31 -15.12 -25.59
CA VAL A 320 -28.16 -15.88 -26.82
C VAL A 320 -29.44 -16.69 -27.04
N GLN A 321 -30.22 -16.32 -28.06
CA GLN A 321 -31.27 -17.18 -28.60
C GLN A 321 -30.60 -18.43 -29.17
N LEU A 322 -30.44 -19.47 -28.34
CA LEU A 322 -30.06 -20.80 -28.79
C LEU A 322 -31.34 -21.66 -28.90
N GLY A 323 -31.84 -21.77 -30.14
CA GLY A 323 -32.46 -22.98 -30.70
C GLY A 323 -33.63 -23.62 -29.95
N ARG A 324 -34.86 -23.29 -30.35
CA ARG A 324 -36.00 -24.20 -30.22
C ARG A 324 -35.98 -25.17 -31.42
N PRO A 325 -35.95 -26.50 -31.23
CA PRO A 325 -36.10 -27.45 -32.34
C PRO A 325 -37.57 -27.54 -32.79
N PRO A 326 -37.84 -27.86 -34.07
CA PRO A 326 -39.21 -27.98 -34.57
C PRO A 326 -39.87 -29.27 -34.06
N HIS A 327 -41.07 -29.15 -33.51
CA HIS A 327 -41.95 -30.29 -33.27
C HIS A 327 -42.46 -30.83 -34.61
N GLN A 328 -42.16 -32.10 -34.85
CA GLN A 328 -42.66 -32.89 -35.97
C GLN A 328 -44.04 -33.45 -35.57
N GLN A 329 -45.08 -33.10 -36.35
CA GLN A 329 -46.39 -33.74 -36.29
C GLN A 329 -46.34 -35.09 -37.02
N VAL A 330 -46.84 -36.14 -36.36
CA VAL A 330 -47.66 -37.21 -36.97
C VAL A 330 -48.73 -37.58 -35.95
#